data_AF-A0A976IL17-F1
#
_entry.id   AF-A0A976IL17-F1
#
_cell.length_a   1.000
_cell.length_b   1.000
_cell.length_c   1.000
_cell.angle_alpha   90.00
_cell.angle_beta   90.00
_cell.angle_gamma   90.00
#
_symmetry.space_group_name_H-M   'P 1'
#
loop_
_entity.id
_entity.type
_entity.pdbx_description
1 polymer ?
#
loop_
_entity_poly.entity_id
_entity_poly.type
_entity_poly.pdbx_seq_one_letter_code
_entity_poly.pdbx_strand_id
1 'polypeptide(L)'
;MWLLVMLLFGGCHGEKSFLDFSVPDLQGHPVSMREFNAFPVILVVNVASECGYTDRNYLELQVFQRDAELYEKYHDEGLMVLGFPCNQFGGQEPGTAEDILKFTKEKYHVTFPLFSKLDVNGESAHPLFVYLKKKLSGFVTDDIKWNFTKFLVVNHKPFKRYGTTTSPLEIENDVMQALHNSRHVDEFDDGGAADGDDDGRDEL
;
A
#
# COMPACT_ATOMS: atom_id res chain seq x y z
N MET A 1 -43.24 19.32 30.74
CA MET A 1 -42.53 18.07 30.41
C MET A 1 -42.96 17.62 29.02
N TRP A 2 -42.22 18.00 27.98
CA TRP A 2 -42.31 17.39 26.65
C TRP A 2 -40.87 17.16 26.20
N LEU A 3 -40.55 15.89 25.96
CA LEU A 3 -39.22 15.37 25.68
C LEU A 3 -38.66 15.97 24.38
N LEU A 4 -37.44 16.46 24.46
CA LEU A 4 -36.57 16.74 23.32
C LEU A 4 -36.00 15.39 22.84
N VAL A 5 -36.48 14.88 21.71
CA VAL A 5 -35.81 13.76 21.02
C VAL A 5 -34.66 14.37 20.23
N MET A 6 -33.46 14.40 20.81
CA MET A 6 -32.24 14.61 20.03
C MET A 6 -31.94 13.32 19.26
N LEU A 7 -32.29 13.32 17.96
CA LEU A 7 -31.73 12.37 17.02
C LEU A 7 -30.23 12.66 16.90
N LEU A 8 -29.44 11.96 17.70
CA LEU A 8 -28.01 11.84 17.45
C LEU A 8 -27.85 11.04 16.16
N PHE A 9 -27.71 11.74 15.03
CA PHE A 9 -27.06 11.16 13.86
C PHE A 9 -25.60 10.92 14.25
N GLY A 10 -25.35 9.76 14.85
CA GLY A 10 -24.02 9.19 14.94
C GLY A 10 -23.55 8.94 13.51
N GLY A 11 -22.87 9.92 12.92
CA GLY A 11 -22.17 9.71 11.67
C GLY A 11 -21.15 8.60 11.88
N CYS A 12 -21.43 7.43 11.30
CA CYS A 12 -20.44 6.37 11.12
C CYS A 12 -19.29 6.96 10.30
N HIS A 13 -18.30 7.53 10.97
CA HIS A 13 -17.05 7.91 10.31
C HIS A 13 -16.33 6.61 9.97
N GLY A 14 -16.55 6.12 8.76
CA GLY A 14 -15.74 5.05 8.19
C GLY A 14 -14.27 5.39 8.36
N GLU A 15 -13.48 4.43 8.83
CA GLU A 15 -12.05 4.63 9.04
C GLU A 15 -11.37 5.01 7.72
N LYS A 16 -10.61 6.11 7.72
CA LYS A 16 -9.92 6.61 6.51
C LYS A 16 -9.05 5.51 5.88
N SER A 17 -9.23 5.30 4.58
CA SER A 17 -8.59 4.25 3.77
C SER A 17 -7.53 4.82 2.83
N PHE A 18 -6.62 3.97 2.35
CA PHE A 18 -5.71 4.29 1.25
C PHE A 18 -6.46 4.76 -0.02
N LEU A 19 -7.67 4.27 -0.26
CA LEU A 19 -8.47 4.62 -1.43
C LEU A 19 -9.04 6.05 -1.38
N ASP A 20 -8.99 6.73 -0.23
CA ASP A 20 -9.51 8.09 -0.08
C ASP A 20 -8.54 9.17 -0.60
N PHE A 21 -7.38 8.75 -1.12
CA PHE A 21 -6.34 9.66 -1.60
C PHE A 21 -6.31 9.73 -3.13
N SER A 22 -5.70 10.80 -3.62
CA SER A 22 -5.33 10.96 -5.03
C SER A 22 -3.93 11.54 -5.08
N VAL A 23 -3.18 11.19 -6.12
CA VAL A 23 -1.78 11.61 -6.32
C VAL A 23 -1.60 12.06 -7.76
N PRO A 24 -0.68 12.99 -8.06
CA PRO A 24 -0.41 13.39 -9.43
C PRO A 24 0.32 12.29 -10.21
N ASP A 25 -0.11 11.99 -11.44
CA ASP A 25 0.68 11.21 -12.41
C ASP A 25 1.91 12.00 -12.87
N LEU A 26 2.73 11.41 -13.75
CA LEU A 26 3.93 12.05 -14.30
C LEU A 26 3.65 13.30 -15.15
N GLN A 27 2.41 13.53 -15.56
CA GLN A 27 1.96 14.72 -16.28
C GLN A 27 1.32 15.77 -15.34
N GLY A 28 1.15 15.44 -14.05
CA GLY A 28 0.54 16.29 -13.04
C GLY A 28 -0.98 16.13 -12.91
N HIS A 29 -1.61 15.21 -13.65
CA HIS A 29 -3.05 14.97 -13.52
C HIS A 29 -3.34 14.13 -12.26
N PRO A 30 -4.46 14.39 -11.57
CA PRO A 30 -4.83 13.61 -10.40
C PRO A 30 -5.25 12.19 -10.79
N VAL A 31 -4.60 11.19 -10.18
CA VAL A 31 -4.93 9.76 -10.23
C VAL A 31 -5.53 9.35 -8.90
N SER A 32 -6.71 8.72 -8.94
CA SER A 32 -7.36 8.26 -7.72
C SER A 32 -6.74 6.95 -7.25
N MET A 33 -6.48 6.82 -5.94
CA MET A 33 -6.04 5.52 -5.40
C MET A 33 -7.10 4.42 -5.52
N ARG A 34 -8.35 4.79 -5.82
CA ARG A 34 -9.43 3.86 -6.18
C ARG A 34 -9.15 3.05 -7.45
N GLU A 35 -8.28 3.52 -8.33
CA GLU A 35 -7.85 2.76 -9.51
C GLU A 35 -7.12 1.47 -9.13
N PHE A 36 -6.59 1.39 -7.91
CA PHE A 36 -5.90 0.22 -7.37
C PHE A 36 -6.79 -0.63 -6.45
N ASN A 37 -8.12 -0.44 -6.47
CA ASN A 37 -9.05 -1.19 -5.61
C ASN A 37 -9.04 -2.70 -5.85
N ALA A 38 -8.67 -3.15 -7.05
CA ALA A 38 -8.56 -4.57 -7.37
C ALA A 38 -7.36 -5.28 -6.70
N PHE A 39 -6.42 -4.51 -6.13
CA PHE A 39 -5.23 -5.05 -5.50
C PHE A 39 -5.40 -5.06 -3.97
N PRO A 40 -5.67 -6.23 -3.36
CA PRO A 40 -5.73 -6.35 -1.90
C PRO A 40 -4.40 -6.02 -1.24
N VAL A 41 -3.27 -6.20 -1.92
CA VAL A 41 -1.93 -5.91 -1.39
C VAL A 41 -1.24 -4.86 -2.26
N ILE A 42 -0.84 -3.76 -1.65
CA ILE A 42 -0.17 -2.65 -2.35
C ILE A 42 1.11 -2.29 -1.60
N LEU A 43 2.23 -2.26 -2.32
CA LEU A 43 3.54 -1.84 -1.81
C LEU A 43 3.83 -0.40 -2.27
N VAL A 44 3.71 0.55 -1.37
CA VAL A 44 4.01 1.97 -1.61
C VAL A 44 5.46 2.27 -1.26
N VAL A 45 6.23 2.83 -2.20
CA VAL A 45 7.67 3.06 -2.02
C VAL A 45 8.06 4.47 -2.44
N ASN A 46 8.78 5.21 -1.58
CA ASN A 46 9.43 6.45 -2.01
C ASN A 46 10.76 6.12 -2.72
N VAL A 47 10.96 6.58 -3.95
CA VAL A 47 12.11 6.19 -4.79
C VAL A 47 13.01 7.38 -5.13
N ALA A 48 14.23 7.05 -5.57
CA ALA A 48 15.27 7.99 -5.99
C ALA A 48 16.09 7.36 -7.14
N SER A 49 16.60 8.14 -8.09
CA SER A 49 17.46 7.64 -9.18
C SER A 49 18.96 7.67 -8.85
N GLU A 50 19.40 8.57 -7.98
CA GLU A 50 20.82 8.82 -7.66
C GLU A 50 21.19 8.38 -6.24
N CYS A 51 20.54 7.33 -5.75
CA CYS A 51 20.80 6.76 -4.44
C CYS A 51 21.65 5.48 -4.52
N GLY A 52 22.52 5.23 -3.54
CA GLY A 52 23.31 3.99 -3.46
C GLY A 52 22.47 2.71 -3.33
N TYR A 53 21.18 2.84 -3.05
CA TYR A 53 20.22 1.73 -2.97
C TYR A 53 19.38 1.54 -4.24
N THR A 54 19.56 2.40 -5.25
CA THR A 54 18.72 2.46 -6.46
C THR A 54 18.72 1.15 -7.24
N ASP A 55 19.91 0.68 -7.61
CA ASP A 55 20.06 -0.52 -8.45
C ASP A 55 19.35 -1.72 -7.81
N ARG A 56 19.65 -1.99 -6.54
CA ARG A 56 19.04 -3.09 -5.79
C ARG A 56 17.52 -2.96 -5.72
N ASN A 57 17.00 -1.79 -5.32
CA ASN A 57 15.57 -1.65 -5.09
C ASN A 57 14.76 -1.72 -6.38
N TYR A 58 15.17 -1.06 -7.46
CA TYR A 58 14.41 -1.14 -8.71
C TYR A 58 14.41 -2.55 -9.28
N LEU A 59 15.56 -3.23 -9.28
CA LEU A 59 15.64 -4.62 -9.75
C LEU A 59 14.74 -5.55 -8.92
N GLU A 60 14.82 -5.50 -7.59
CA GLU A 60 14.03 -6.37 -6.71
C GLU A 60 12.53 -6.02 -6.70
N LEU A 61 12.15 -4.74 -6.77
CA LEU A 61 10.73 -4.35 -6.93
C LEU A 61 10.17 -4.83 -8.27
N GLN A 62 11.02 -4.84 -9.30
CA GLN A 62 10.61 -5.29 -10.62
C GLN A 62 10.37 -6.82 -10.67
N VAL A 63 11.07 -7.59 -9.83
CA VAL A 63 10.81 -9.04 -9.67
C VAL A 63 9.35 -9.27 -9.26
N PHE A 64 8.82 -8.47 -8.33
CA PHE A 64 7.41 -8.56 -7.91
C PHE A 64 6.38 -8.27 -9.01
N GLN A 65 6.81 -7.70 -10.14
CA GLN A 65 5.91 -7.11 -11.15
C GLN A 65 6.09 -7.69 -12.56
N ARG A 66 7.07 -8.57 -12.82
CA ARG A 66 7.39 -8.99 -14.20
C ARG A 66 7.77 -10.42 -14.46
N ASP A 67 8.29 -11.13 -13.48
CA ASP A 67 8.82 -12.47 -13.77
C ASP A 67 7.64 -13.38 -14.12
N ALA A 68 7.50 -13.87 -15.35
CA ALA A 68 6.32 -14.63 -15.78
C ALA A 68 6.03 -15.89 -14.92
N GLU A 69 7.05 -16.50 -14.31
CA GLU A 69 6.89 -17.65 -13.40
C GLU A 69 6.45 -17.20 -11.99
N LEU A 70 6.74 -15.95 -11.60
CA LEU A 70 6.36 -15.33 -10.32
C LEU A 70 5.23 -14.29 -10.45
N TYR A 71 4.85 -13.89 -11.66
CA TYR A 71 3.80 -12.94 -12.03
C TYR A 71 2.47 -13.70 -12.04
N GLU A 72 2.45 -14.93 -12.56
CA GLU A 72 1.36 -15.88 -12.25
C GLU A 72 1.26 -16.14 -10.72
N LYS A 73 2.39 -16.12 -9.99
CA LYS A 73 2.42 -16.34 -8.53
C LYS A 73 2.10 -15.09 -7.67
N TYR A 74 2.17 -13.86 -8.19
CA TYR A 74 1.98 -12.65 -7.35
C TYR A 74 1.06 -11.60 -7.95
N HIS A 75 1.02 -11.45 -9.27
CA HIS A 75 0.15 -10.47 -9.92
C HIS A 75 -1.29 -11.00 -10.07
N ASP A 76 -1.47 -12.27 -10.46
CA ASP A 76 -2.78 -12.95 -10.35
C ASP A 76 -3.22 -13.10 -8.89
N GLU A 77 -2.28 -12.95 -7.96
CA GLU A 77 -2.57 -12.97 -6.53
C GLU A 77 -2.98 -11.63 -5.93
N GLY A 78 -2.86 -10.52 -6.66
CA GLY A 78 -3.39 -9.22 -6.25
C GLY A 78 -2.38 -8.25 -5.62
N LEU A 79 -1.09 -8.35 -5.97
CA LEU A 79 -0.05 -7.40 -5.56
C LEU A 79 0.17 -6.26 -6.57
N MET A 80 0.22 -5.01 -6.09
CA MET A 80 0.64 -3.83 -6.87
C MET A 80 1.78 -3.06 -6.19
N VAL A 81 2.84 -2.72 -6.92
CA VAL A 81 3.89 -1.79 -6.47
C VAL A 81 3.57 -0.39 -6.98
N LEU A 82 3.72 0.63 -6.13
CA LEU A 82 3.51 2.04 -6.48
C LEU A 82 4.74 2.86 -6.09
N GLY A 83 5.43 3.43 -7.08
CA GLY A 83 6.65 4.21 -6.86
C GLY A 83 6.41 5.72 -6.86
N PHE A 84 6.94 6.39 -5.83
CA PHE A 84 6.78 7.83 -5.60
C PHE A 84 8.15 8.50 -5.54
N PRO A 85 8.63 9.10 -6.64
CA PRO A 85 9.89 9.83 -6.67
C PRO A 85 9.91 10.94 -5.62
N CYS A 86 11.03 11.10 -4.89
CA CYS A 86 11.15 12.08 -3.82
C CYS A 86 12.58 12.63 -3.74
N ASN A 87 12.72 13.96 -3.75
CA ASN A 87 14.03 14.62 -3.75
C ASN A 87 14.47 15.15 -2.37
N GLN A 88 13.72 14.84 -1.30
CA GLN A 88 14.00 15.33 0.05
C GLN A 88 15.25 14.68 0.69
N PHE A 89 15.76 13.59 0.13
CA PHE A 89 16.83 12.78 0.72
C PHE A 89 18.11 12.93 -0.09
N GLY A 90 18.98 13.85 0.35
CA GLY A 90 20.28 14.10 -0.28
C GLY A 90 20.20 14.64 -1.71
N GLY A 91 19.04 15.13 -2.16
CA GLY A 91 18.87 15.62 -3.52
C GLY A 91 19.00 14.53 -4.60
N GLN A 92 18.69 13.27 -4.26
CA GLN A 92 18.95 12.09 -5.11
C GLN A 92 17.87 11.78 -6.16
N GLU A 93 16.93 12.70 -6.38
CA GLU A 93 15.93 12.63 -7.45
C GLU A 93 15.77 14.01 -8.14
N PRO A 94 16.87 14.56 -8.70
CA PRO A 94 16.88 15.94 -9.20
C PRO A 94 16.13 16.10 -10.54
N GLY A 95 16.03 15.03 -11.33
CA GLY A 95 15.50 15.04 -12.70
C GLY A 95 14.01 15.40 -12.82
N THR A 96 13.57 15.62 -14.06
CA THR A 96 12.15 15.80 -14.42
C THR A 96 11.41 14.47 -14.41
N ALA A 97 10.08 14.53 -14.53
CA ALA A 97 9.27 13.32 -14.70
C ALA A 97 9.69 12.51 -15.95
N GLU A 98 10.08 13.18 -17.05
CA GLU A 98 10.59 12.49 -18.24
C GLU A 98 11.94 11.82 -17.98
N ASP A 99 12.86 12.50 -17.29
CA ASP A 99 14.18 11.95 -16.96
C ASP A 99 14.05 10.69 -16.09
N ILE A 100 13.19 10.74 -15.07
CA ILE A 100 12.92 9.62 -14.15
C ILE A 100 12.34 8.44 -14.92
N LEU A 101 11.32 8.69 -15.76
CA LEU A 101 10.69 7.63 -16.56
C LEU A 101 11.70 7.00 -17.53
N LYS A 102 12.50 7.82 -18.21
CA LYS A 102 13.53 7.34 -19.13
C LYS A 102 14.56 6.49 -18.40
N PHE A 103 15.12 7.00 -17.30
CA PHE A 103 16.13 6.31 -16.49
C PHE A 103 15.62 4.94 -16.02
N THR A 104 14.44 4.92 -15.39
CA THR A 104 13.87 3.70 -14.81
C THR A 104 13.49 2.66 -15.88
N LYS A 105 12.96 3.10 -17.02
CA LYS A 105 12.57 2.23 -18.13
C LYS A 105 13.77 1.69 -18.91
N GLU A 106 14.77 2.51 -19.19
CA GLU A 106 15.94 2.09 -19.97
C GLU A 106 16.87 1.19 -19.14
N LYS A 107 17.06 1.50 -17.86
CA LYS A 107 18.03 0.80 -17.01
C LYS A 107 17.48 -0.44 -16.32
N TYR A 108 16.24 -0.38 -15.82
CA TYR A 108 15.63 -1.47 -15.04
C TYR A 108 14.36 -2.04 -15.67
N HIS A 109 13.88 -1.42 -16.74
CA HIS A 109 12.65 -1.80 -17.42
C HIS A 109 11.44 -1.84 -16.49
N VAL A 110 11.29 -0.78 -15.68
CA VAL A 110 10.19 -0.62 -14.74
C VAL A 110 8.83 -0.75 -15.42
N THR A 111 7.94 -1.59 -14.88
CA THR A 111 6.56 -1.77 -15.35
C THR A 111 5.50 -1.32 -14.37
N PHE A 112 5.86 -1.14 -13.09
CA PHE A 112 4.93 -0.64 -12.11
C PHE A 112 4.71 0.88 -12.26
N PRO A 113 3.55 1.41 -11.82
CA PRO A 113 3.27 2.84 -11.88
C PRO A 113 4.30 3.69 -11.11
N LEU A 114 4.79 4.71 -11.79
CA LEU A 114 5.53 5.83 -11.20
C LEU A 114 4.65 7.08 -11.26
N PHE A 115 4.64 7.83 -10.16
CA PHE A 115 3.88 9.06 -10.03
C PHE A 115 4.77 10.29 -10.14
N SER A 116 4.16 11.48 -10.17
CA SER A 116 4.91 12.72 -10.04
C SER A 116 5.69 12.76 -8.73
N LYS A 117 6.82 13.45 -8.80
CA LYS A 117 7.66 13.73 -7.64
C LYS A 117 6.86 14.46 -6.57
N LEU A 118 6.96 14.00 -5.33
CA LEU A 118 6.26 14.60 -4.19
C LEU A 118 7.11 14.61 -2.92
N ASP A 119 6.71 15.44 -1.97
CA ASP A 119 7.28 15.47 -0.63
C ASP A 119 6.60 14.44 0.27
N VAL A 120 7.39 13.75 1.10
CA VAL A 120 6.91 12.71 2.01
C VAL A 120 7.07 13.10 3.49
N ASN A 121 7.85 14.13 3.77
CA ASN A 121 8.09 14.71 5.09
C ASN A 121 7.86 16.23 5.11
N GLY A 122 7.74 16.78 6.31
CA GLY A 122 7.52 18.21 6.54
C GLY A 122 6.09 18.67 6.30
N GLU A 123 5.88 19.99 6.35
CA GLU A 123 4.56 20.62 6.19
C GLU A 123 3.98 20.44 4.78
N SER A 124 4.86 20.31 3.78
CA SER A 124 4.51 20.06 2.38
C SER A 124 4.28 18.58 2.06
N ALA A 125 4.41 17.68 3.03
CA ALA A 125 4.24 16.26 2.80
C ALA A 125 2.87 15.95 2.20
N HIS A 126 2.84 15.13 1.15
CA HIS A 126 1.61 14.74 0.51
C HIS A 126 0.68 14.03 1.52
N PRO A 127 -0.64 14.31 1.55
CA PRO A 127 -1.55 13.75 2.55
C PRO A 127 -1.55 12.22 2.66
N LEU A 128 -1.28 11.52 1.55
CA LEU A 128 -1.09 10.06 1.55
C LEU A 128 0.06 9.64 2.46
N PHE A 129 1.23 10.26 2.34
CA PHE A 129 2.40 9.92 3.15
C PHE A 129 2.24 10.35 4.61
N VAL A 130 1.56 11.49 4.87
CA VAL A 130 1.17 11.87 6.24
C VAL A 130 0.31 10.78 6.88
N TYR A 131 -0.66 10.24 6.15
CA TYR A 131 -1.51 9.15 6.62
C TYR A 131 -0.74 7.85 6.87
N LEU A 132 0.08 7.42 5.92
CA LEU A 132 0.88 6.19 6.04
C LEU A 132 1.84 6.25 7.23
N LYS A 133 2.58 7.36 7.38
CA LYS A 133 3.50 7.58 8.51
C LYS A 133 2.76 7.58 9.84
N LYS A 134 1.62 8.27 9.93
CA LYS A 134 0.83 8.34 11.18
C LYS A 134 0.26 6.99 11.60
N LYS A 135 -0.19 6.16 10.65
CA LYS A 135 -0.72 4.82 10.94
C LYS A 135 0.38 3.82 11.25
N LEU A 136 1.58 4.01 10.72
CA LEU A 136 2.75 3.12 10.89
C LEU A 136 3.93 3.92 11.46
N SER A 137 3.72 4.49 12.64
CA SER A 137 4.67 5.37 13.31
C SER A 137 6.00 4.66 13.60
N GLY A 138 7.11 5.39 13.45
CA GLY A 138 8.43 4.92 13.85
C GLY A 138 8.68 5.04 15.36
N PHE A 139 9.87 4.64 15.82
CA PHE A 139 10.22 4.57 17.24
C PHE A 139 10.38 5.95 17.94
N VAL A 140 10.78 6.99 17.21
CA VAL A 140 11.07 8.33 17.78
C VAL A 140 10.29 9.42 17.07
N THR A 141 10.28 9.40 15.74
CA THR A 141 9.38 10.18 14.89
C THR A 141 8.84 9.27 13.80
N ASP A 142 7.70 9.63 13.21
CA ASP A 142 7.11 8.89 12.10
C ASP A 142 7.72 9.27 10.74
N ASP A 143 8.63 10.26 10.69
CA ASP A 143 9.30 10.66 9.46
C ASP A 143 10.01 9.52 8.72
N ILE A 144 9.95 9.60 7.39
CA ILE A 144 10.73 8.75 6.50
C ILE A 144 12.19 9.17 6.62
N LYS A 145 13.07 8.22 6.88
CA LYS A 145 14.48 8.51 7.19
C LYS A 145 15.34 8.64 5.95
N TRP A 146 15.00 7.93 4.87
CA TRP A 146 15.74 7.95 3.61
C TRP A 146 14.90 7.42 2.44
N ASN A 147 15.50 7.43 1.25
CA ASN A 147 14.97 6.78 0.04
C ASN A 147 14.65 5.30 0.28
N PHE A 148 13.69 4.77 -0.46
CA PHE A 148 13.25 3.37 -0.43
C PHE A 148 12.70 2.89 0.93
N THR A 149 12.01 3.74 1.67
CA THR A 149 11.10 3.25 2.71
C THR A 149 9.87 2.66 2.03
N LYS A 150 9.40 1.50 2.53
CA LYS A 150 8.24 0.82 1.97
C LYS A 150 7.10 0.77 2.97
N PHE A 151 5.88 0.90 2.48
CA PHE A 151 4.65 0.70 3.24
C PHE A 151 3.85 -0.39 2.54
N LEU A 152 3.64 -1.49 3.25
CA LEU A 152 2.72 -2.54 2.84
C LEU A 152 1.32 -2.16 3.29
N VAL A 153 0.41 -2.07 2.33
CA VAL A 153 -1.00 -1.79 2.50
C VAL A 153 -1.75 -3.07 2.17
N VAL A 154 -2.65 -3.51 3.06
CA VAL A 154 -3.42 -4.75 2.93
C VAL A 154 -4.90 -4.41 3.13
N ASN A 155 -5.76 -4.85 2.20
CA ASN A 155 -7.18 -4.49 2.12
C ASN A 155 -7.37 -2.98 2.29
N HIS A 156 -6.52 -2.23 1.58
CA HIS A 156 -6.48 -0.77 1.54
C HIS A 156 -6.22 -0.07 2.88
N LYS A 157 -5.73 -0.81 3.88
CA LYS A 157 -5.30 -0.25 5.17
C LYS A 157 -3.79 -0.42 5.34
N PRO A 158 -3.08 0.57 5.94
CA PRO A 158 -1.66 0.43 6.23
C PRO A 158 -1.43 -0.75 7.18
N PHE A 159 -0.53 -1.67 6.80
CA PHE A 159 -0.27 -2.90 7.53
C PHE A 159 1.11 -2.93 8.17
N LYS A 160 2.17 -2.66 7.39
CA LYS A 160 3.56 -2.72 7.87
C LYS A 160 4.47 -1.73 7.13
N ARG A 161 5.52 -1.28 7.81
CA ARG A 161 6.51 -0.34 7.28
C ARG A 161 7.91 -0.93 7.36
N TYR A 162 8.71 -0.73 6.30
CA TYR A 162 10.08 -1.22 6.17
C TYR A 162 11.04 -0.09 5.90
N GLY A 163 12.16 -0.10 6.62
CA GLY A 163 13.21 0.89 6.45
C GLY A 163 14.01 0.69 5.16
N THR A 164 14.80 1.71 4.82
CA THR A 164 15.68 1.75 3.63
C THR A 164 16.61 0.55 3.49
N THR A 165 17.15 0.05 4.60
CA THR A 165 18.11 -1.06 4.58
C THR A 165 17.46 -2.39 4.22
N THR A 166 16.17 -2.55 4.54
CA THR A 166 15.38 -3.74 4.19
C THR A 166 15.17 -3.80 2.68
N SER A 167 15.67 -4.85 2.04
CA SER A 167 15.51 -5.06 0.61
C SER A 167 14.08 -5.50 0.28
N PRO A 168 13.56 -5.23 -0.94
CA PRO A 168 12.26 -5.74 -1.33
C PRO A 168 12.15 -7.28 -1.25
N LEU A 169 13.18 -8.05 -1.62
CA LEU A 169 13.10 -9.52 -1.50
C LEU A 169 13.07 -10.02 -0.05
N GLU A 170 13.68 -9.29 0.90
CA GLU A 170 13.61 -9.64 2.32
C GLU A 170 12.17 -9.58 2.89
N ILE A 171 11.25 -8.89 2.23
CA ILE A 171 9.84 -8.76 2.66
C ILE A 171 8.89 -9.69 1.90
N GLU A 172 9.41 -10.55 1.02
CA GLU A 172 8.60 -11.47 0.19
C GLU A 172 7.65 -12.32 1.05
N ASN A 173 8.13 -12.88 2.16
CA ASN A 173 7.30 -13.69 3.05
C ASN A 173 6.12 -12.91 3.67
N ASP A 174 6.35 -11.65 4.04
CA ASP A 174 5.28 -10.80 4.57
C ASP A 174 4.23 -10.49 3.48
N VAL A 175 4.69 -10.25 2.24
CA VAL A 175 3.83 -10.01 1.08
C VAL A 175 3.00 -11.26 0.76
N MET A 176 3.61 -12.44 0.73
CA MET A 176 2.91 -13.72 0.52
C MET A 176 1.86 -13.97 1.60
N GLN A 177 2.20 -13.73 2.87
CA GLN A 177 1.26 -13.88 3.96
C GLN A 177 0.09 -12.90 3.85
N ALA A 178 0.36 -11.65 3.45
CA ALA A 178 -0.68 -10.65 3.22
C ALA A 178 -1.62 -11.06 2.08
N LEU A 179 -1.09 -11.55 0.96
CA LEU A 179 -1.87 -12.04 -0.18
C LEU A 179 -2.77 -13.21 0.23
N HIS A 180 -2.21 -14.22 0.92
CA HIS A 180 -2.97 -15.35 1.44
C HIS A 180 -4.10 -14.90 2.37
N ASN A 181 -3.80 -14.06 3.36
CA ASN A 181 -4.77 -13.63 4.35
C ASN A 181 -5.85 -12.71 3.78
N SER A 182 -5.53 -11.93 2.75
CA SER A 182 -6.50 -11.03 2.11
C SER A 182 -7.64 -11.76 1.40
N ARG A 183 -7.41 -13.01 0.97
CA ARG A 183 -8.41 -13.86 0.29
C ARG A 183 -9.39 -14.54 1.25
N HIS A 184 -9.00 -14.75 2.51
CA HIS A 184 -9.80 -15.48 3.51
C HIS A 184 -10.75 -14.59 4.32
N VAL A 185 -10.77 -13.28 4.07
CA VAL A 185 -11.69 -12.35 4.76
C VAL A 185 -13.14 -12.55 4.29
N ASP A 186 -13.35 -13.17 3.13
CA ASP A 186 -14.69 -13.39 2.55
C ASP A 186 -15.35 -14.73 2.97
N GLU A 187 -14.65 -15.64 3.68
CA GLU A 187 -15.16 -17.00 3.99
C GLU A 187 -15.64 -17.22 5.44
N PHE A 188 -15.55 -16.24 6.34
CA PHE A 188 -16.01 -16.36 7.73
C PHE A 188 -17.07 -15.31 8.11
N ASP A 189 -18.22 -15.33 7.42
CA ASP A 189 -19.48 -14.77 7.94
C ASP A 189 -20.68 -15.61 7.47
N ASP A 190 -20.58 -16.94 7.61
CA ASP A 190 -21.79 -17.77 7.71
C ASP A 190 -22.14 -17.89 9.20
N GLY A 191 -23.12 -17.09 9.60
CA GLY A 191 -23.86 -17.28 10.84
C GLY A 191 -24.51 -18.66 10.84
N GLY A 192 -23.76 -19.67 11.26
CA GLY A 192 -24.26 -21.00 11.57
C GLY A 192 -25.25 -20.91 12.72
N ALA A 193 -26.52 -20.67 12.38
CA ALA A 193 -27.64 -21.06 13.21
C ALA A 193 -27.51 -22.56 13.45
N ALA A 194 -27.23 -22.93 14.70
CA ALA A 194 -27.31 -24.31 15.13
C ALA A 194 -28.78 -24.73 15.09
N ASP A 195 -29.18 -25.42 14.02
CA ASP A 195 -30.41 -26.20 13.99
C ASP A 195 -30.24 -27.37 14.98
N GLY A 196 -30.80 -27.18 16.17
CA GLY A 196 -30.95 -28.23 17.16
C GLY A 196 -32.12 -29.12 16.80
N ASP A 197 -31.84 -30.20 16.06
CA ASP A 197 -32.70 -31.38 16.03
C ASP A 197 -32.31 -32.29 17.19
N ASP A 198 -32.99 -32.09 18.32
CA ASP A 198 -33.09 -33.05 19.43
C ASP A 198 -34.42 -33.78 19.26
N ASP A 199 -34.46 -34.80 18.41
CA ASP A 199 -35.59 -35.72 18.32
C ASP A 199 -35.40 -36.88 19.32
N GLY A 200 -35.71 -36.55 20.57
CA GLY A 200 -36.02 -37.52 21.61
C GLY A 200 -37.11 -38.49 21.13
N ARG A 201 -36.77 -39.77 21.07
CA ARG A 201 -37.75 -40.86 21.12
C ARG A 201 -37.42 -41.79 22.28
N ASP A 202 -38.21 -41.55 23.33
CA ASP A 202 -38.45 -42.41 24.48
C ASP A 202 -39.12 -43.74 24.09
N GLU A 203 -38.74 -44.78 24.85
CA GLU A 203 -39.55 -45.91 25.36
C GLU A 203 -40.31 -46.85 24.39
N LEU A 204 -39.81 -48.09 24.23
CA LEU A 204 -40.22 -49.33 24.92
C LEU A 204 -39.63 -50.58 24.23
#